data_AF-A0A4U6BGN7-F1
#
_entry.id   AF-A0A4U6BGN7-F1
#
_cell.length_a   1.000
_cell.length_b   1.000
_cell.length_c   1.000
_cell.angle_alpha   90.00
_cell.angle_beta   90.00
_cell.angle_gamma   90.00
#
_symmetry.space_group_name_H-M   'P 1'
#
loop_
_entity.id
_entity.type
_entity.pdbx_description
1 polymer ?
#
loop_
_entity_poly.entity_id
_entity_poly.type
_entity_poly.pdbx_seq_one_letter_code
_entity_poly.pdbx_strand_id
1 'polypeptide(L)'
;MLQRHDGGGSHWTPALRAEAENAGGNGRVGSTLVNETDRYRIWLISIEPGERLPFHTHVLNYFWVATSQGRARSRHSDGKVGEMDYEVGMTRHMDFAEGEFMTHDLENIGDTTLTFATVEDKRSANAPLSL
;
A
#
# COMPACT_ATOMS: atom_id res chain seq x y z
N MET A 1 12.25 -15.93 -5.05
CA MET A 1 13.62 -15.37 -4.98
C MET A 1 13.49 -13.88 -5.23
N LEU A 2 13.30 -13.07 -4.18
CA LEU A 2 13.13 -11.61 -4.33
C LEU A 2 14.52 -11.01 -4.53
N GLN A 3 14.75 -10.44 -5.71
CA GLN A 3 15.96 -9.68 -6.01
C GLN A 3 16.04 -8.49 -5.07
N ARG A 4 17.09 -8.45 -4.25
CA ARG A 4 17.48 -7.26 -3.49
C ARG A 4 18.21 -6.35 -4.47
N HIS A 5 17.62 -5.21 -4.81
CA HIS A 5 18.35 -4.12 -5.43
C HIS A 5 18.77 -3.13 -4.35
N ASP A 6 20.08 -3.04 -4.15
CA ASP A 6 20.74 -2.05 -3.31
C ASP A 6 20.50 -0.66 -3.90
N GLY A 7 19.70 0.17 -3.21
CA GLY A 7 19.35 1.52 -3.63
C GLY A 7 19.21 2.51 -2.48
N GLY A 8 19.93 2.26 -1.38
CA GLY A 8 19.92 3.10 -0.17
C GLY A 8 20.51 4.49 -0.44
N GLY A 9 19.71 5.41 -0.97
CA GLY A 9 20.03 6.83 -1.05
C GLY A 9 19.11 7.68 -1.92
N SER A 10 18.62 7.19 -3.07
CA SER A 10 17.94 8.04 -4.06
C SER A 10 16.43 8.19 -3.85
N HIS A 11 15.75 7.16 -3.36
CA HIS A 11 14.27 7.14 -3.32
C HIS A 11 13.66 7.77 -2.06
N TRP A 12 14.50 8.16 -1.10
CA TRP A 12 14.09 8.68 0.20
C TRP A 12 14.51 10.13 0.36
N THR A 13 13.54 11.02 0.55
CA THR A 13 13.78 12.39 1.00
C THR A 13 13.59 12.48 2.51
N PRO A 14 14.14 13.51 3.19
CA PRO A 14 13.84 13.76 4.60
C PRO A 14 12.33 13.85 4.88
N ALA A 15 11.56 14.44 3.97
CA ALA A 15 10.10 14.51 4.09
C ALA A 15 9.44 13.13 4.05
N LEU A 16 9.86 12.24 3.15
CA LEU A 16 9.33 10.87 3.08
C LEU A 16 9.68 10.06 4.33
N ARG A 17 10.87 10.26 4.92
CA ARG A 17 11.25 9.60 6.17
C ARG A 17 10.36 10.06 7.33
N ALA A 18 10.19 11.38 7.47
CA ALA A 18 9.33 11.95 8.49
C ALA A 18 7.87 11.50 8.30
N GLU A 19 7.37 11.42 7.06
CA GLU A 19 6.02 10.90 6.78
C GLU A 19 5.89 9.43 7.20
N ALA A 20 6.86 8.58 6.85
CA ALA A 20 6.86 7.16 7.23
C ALA A 20 6.87 6.94 8.74
N GLU A 21 7.67 7.73 9.47
CA GLU A 21 7.75 7.68 10.95
C GLU A 21 6.41 8.03 11.63
N ASN A 22 5.61 8.89 11.01
CA ASN A 22 4.32 9.33 11.55
C ASN A 22 3.12 8.52 11.04
N ALA A 23 3.31 7.62 10.08
CA ALA A 23 2.22 6.91 9.40
C ALA A 23 1.72 5.65 10.13
N GLY A 24 2.31 5.28 11.28
CA GLY A 24 1.96 4.03 12.00
C GLY A 24 0.49 3.89 12.39
N GLY A 25 -0.22 5.01 12.60
CA GLY A 25 -1.66 5.03 12.89
C GLY A 25 -2.56 5.32 11.69
N ASN A 26 -2.00 5.54 10.49
CA ASN A 26 -2.76 5.94 9.32
C ASN A 26 -3.40 4.73 8.61
N GLY A 27 -4.66 4.43 8.92
CA GLY A 27 -5.43 3.34 8.30
C GLY A 27 -6.03 3.66 6.92
N ARG A 28 -5.70 4.80 6.30
CA ARG A 28 -6.24 5.19 4.99
C ARG A 28 -5.46 4.51 3.86
N VAL A 29 -5.73 3.22 3.65
CA VAL A 29 -4.99 2.37 2.72
C VAL A 29 -5.40 2.51 1.24
N GLY A 30 -6.25 3.49 0.92
CA GLY A 30 -6.56 3.85 -0.46
C GLY A 30 -7.10 5.27 -0.63
N SER A 31 -7.26 5.67 -1.89
CA SER A 31 -7.71 7.01 -2.27
C SER A 31 -9.17 7.27 -1.91
N THR A 32 -10.03 6.24 -1.95
CA THR A 32 -11.46 6.36 -1.65
C THR A 32 -11.96 5.13 -0.91
N LEU A 33 -12.57 5.32 0.26
CA LEU A 33 -13.35 4.28 0.94
C LEU A 33 -14.70 4.14 0.22
N VAL A 34 -14.92 3.03 -0.47
CA VAL A 34 -16.15 2.82 -1.25
C VAL A 34 -17.22 2.06 -0.50
N ASN A 35 -16.83 1.25 0.49
CA ASN A 35 -17.77 0.56 1.37
C ASN A 35 -17.09 0.16 2.69
N GLU A 36 -17.85 0.20 3.78
CA GLU A 36 -17.44 -0.38 5.06
C GLU A 36 -18.62 -1.12 5.70
N THR A 37 -18.35 -2.33 6.18
CA THR A 37 -19.29 -3.17 6.92
C THR A 37 -18.66 -3.61 8.24
N ASP A 38 -19.35 -4.44 9.01
CA ASP A 38 -18.75 -5.07 10.20
C ASP A 38 -17.59 -6.01 9.87
N ARG A 39 -17.55 -6.55 8.65
CA ARG A 39 -16.55 -7.58 8.25
C ARG A 39 -15.48 -7.07 7.31
N TYR A 40 -15.75 -6.04 6.52
CA TYR A 40 -14.84 -5.60 5.48
C TYR A 40 -14.75 -4.08 5.36
N ARG A 41 -13.58 -3.60 4.96
CA ARG A 41 -13.40 -2.28 4.32
C ARG A 41 -12.99 -2.48 2.87
N ILE A 42 -13.59 -1.71 1.98
CA ILE A 42 -13.30 -1.76 0.55
C ILE A 42 -12.85 -0.38 0.10
N TRP A 43 -11.68 -0.35 -0.53
CA TRP A 43 -11.04 0.85 -1.01
C TRP A 43 -10.82 0.78 -2.51
N LEU A 44 -10.86 1.96 -3.14
CA LEU A 44 -10.26 2.18 -4.43
C LEU A 44 -8.96 2.97 -4.26
N ILE A 45 -7.96 2.57 -5.02
CA ILE A 45 -6.74 3.33 -5.24
C ILE A 45 -6.77 3.81 -6.69
N SER A 46 -6.50 5.09 -6.90
CA SER A 46 -6.24 5.69 -8.21
C SER A 46 -5.10 6.66 -8.05
N ILE A 47 -4.04 6.47 -8.84
CA ILE A 47 -2.79 7.22 -8.75
C ILE A 47 -2.39 7.62 -10.18
N GLU A 48 -2.39 8.91 -10.49
CA GLU A 48 -1.93 9.39 -11.79
C GLU A 48 -0.41 9.20 -11.97
N PRO A 49 0.11 9.19 -13.21
CA PRO A 49 1.55 9.14 -13.46
C PRO A 49 2.34 10.18 -12.66
N GLY A 50 3.33 9.74 -11.88
CA GLY A 50 4.14 10.59 -11.01
C GLY A 50 3.51 10.95 -9.66
N GLU A 51 2.24 10.60 -9.44
CA GLU A 51 1.59 10.75 -8.13
C GLU A 51 1.83 9.55 -7.21
N ARG A 52 1.35 9.66 -5.97
CA ARG A 52 1.57 8.66 -4.93
C ARG A 52 0.40 8.58 -3.96
N LEU A 53 0.06 7.36 -3.54
CA LEU A 53 -0.66 7.12 -2.31
C LEU A 53 0.33 7.25 -1.12
N PRO A 54 0.15 8.23 -0.21
CA PRO A 54 1.07 8.49 0.90
C PRO A 54 1.30 7.28 1.81
N PHE A 55 2.29 7.38 2.72
CA PHE A 55 2.52 6.33 3.71
C PHE A 55 1.24 6.05 4.51
N HIS A 56 0.85 4.79 4.52
CA HIS A 56 -0.28 4.24 5.24
C HIS A 56 0.12 2.90 5.85
N THR A 57 -0.66 2.42 6.81
CA THR A 57 -0.34 1.23 7.58
C THR A 57 -1.46 0.19 7.46
N HIS A 58 -1.08 -1.00 7.03
CA HIS A 58 -1.91 -2.20 7.09
C HIS A 58 -1.66 -2.91 8.41
N VAL A 59 -2.75 -3.23 9.12
CA VAL A 59 -2.74 -4.13 10.29
C VAL A 59 -3.71 -5.31 10.11
N LEU A 60 -4.59 -5.24 9.11
CA LEU A 60 -5.58 -6.26 8.78
C LEU A 60 -5.07 -7.12 7.64
N ASN A 61 -5.46 -8.40 7.63
CA ASN A 61 -5.37 -9.22 6.43
C ASN A 61 -6.13 -8.54 5.31
N TYR A 62 -5.55 -8.53 4.12
CA TYR A 62 -6.15 -7.89 2.97
C TYR A 62 -5.68 -8.54 1.69
N PHE A 63 -6.43 -8.27 0.63
CA PHE A 63 -5.95 -8.49 -0.72
C PHE A 63 -6.25 -7.27 -1.57
N TRP A 64 -5.52 -7.14 -2.66
CA TRP A 64 -5.79 -6.16 -3.70
C TRP A 64 -5.87 -6.83 -5.06
N VAL A 65 -6.63 -6.24 -5.96
CA VAL A 65 -6.70 -6.58 -7.38
C VAL A 65 -6.32 -5.34 -8.17
N ALA A 66 -5.31 -5.45 -9.03
CA ALA A 66 -4.98 -4.39 -9.99
C ALA A 66 -6.09 -4.31 -11.05
N THR A 67 -6.69 -3.14 -11.21
CA THR A 67 -7.75 -2.88 -12.20
C THR A 67 -7.24 -2.14 -13.43
N SER A 68 -5.97 -1.75 -13.44
CA SER A 68 -5.23 -1.27 -14.61
C SER A 68 -3.84 -1.90 -14.66
N GLN A 69 -3.25 -1.90 -15.85
CA GLN A 69 -1.82 -2.14 -16.01
C GLN A 69 -1.02 -0.88 -15.64
N GLY A 70 0.21 -1.06 -15.16
CA GLY A 70 1.11 0.06 -14.87
C GLY A 70 2.33 -0.36 -14.07
N ARG A 71 3.16 0.60 -13.67
CA ARG A 71 4.39 0.34 -12.90
C ARG A 71 4.40 1.20 -11.64
N ALA A 72 4.71 0.59 -10.50
CA ALA A 72 4.78 1.30 -9.23
C ALA A 72 6.08 1.06 -8.48
N ARG A 73 6.40 2.00 -7.59
CA ARG A 73 7.40 1.88 -6.55
C ARG A 73 6.74 1.92 -5.18
N SER A 74 7.10 1.00 -4.30
CA SER A 74 6.76 1.05 -2.89
C SER A 74 8.01 1.24 -2.06
N ARG A 75 7.95 2.19 -1.13
CA ARG A 75 8.91 2.34 -0.03
C ARG A 75 8.25 1.85 1.24
N HIS A 76 8.95 1.03 2.00
CA HIS A 76 8.49 0.49 3.28
C HIS A 76 9.20 1.20 4.42
N SER A 77 8.54 1.36 5.57
CA SER A 77 9.12 2.02 6.75
C SER A 77 10.37 1.31 7.30
N ASP A 78 10.55 0.02 7.00
CA ASP A 78 11.76 -0.76 7.30
C ASP A 78 12.94 -0.45 6.36
N GLY A 79 12.77 0.51 5.44
CA GLY A 79 13.77 0.97 4.49
C GLY A 79 13.79 0.20 3.17
N LYS A 80 13.03 -0.90 3.04
CA LYS A 80 12.95 -1.63 1.75
C LYS A 80 12.28 -0.77 0.68
N VAL A 81 12.77 -0.90 -0.55
CA VAL A 81 12.18 -0.30 -1.73
C VAL A 81 11.97 -1.40 -2.77
N GLY A 82 10.79 -1.46 -3.35
CA GLY A 82 10.45 -2.40 -4.42
C GLY A 82 9.80 -1.68 -5.59
N GLU A 83 10.09 -2.14 -6.79
CA GLU A 83 9.37 -1.74 -8.00
C GLU A 83 8.69 -2.96 -8.61
N MET A 84 7.53 -2.74 -9.23
CA MET A 84 6.71 -3.81 -9.76
C MET A 84 5.89 -3.33 -10.96
N ASP A 85 5.85 -4.15 -12.01
CA ASP A 85 4.91 -4.03 -13.11
C ASP A 85 3.63 -4.80 -12.75
N TYR A 86 2.48 -4.19 -13.03
CA TYR A 86 1.15 -4.71 -12.74
C TYR A 86 0.41 -4.99 -14.04
N GLU A 87 -0.33 -6.09 -14.03
CA GLU A 87 -1.26 -6.50 -15.08
C GLU A 87 -2.69 -6.46 -14.53
N VAL A 88 -3.67 -6.22 -15.41
CA VAL A 88 -5.09 -6.24 -15.02
C VAL A 88 -5.46 -7.62 -14.46
N GLY A 89 -6.08 -7.63 -13.28
CA GLY A 89 -6.47 -8.85 -12.56
C GLY A 89 -5.35 -9.42 -11.68
N MET A 90 -4.13 -8.88 -11.73
CA MET A 90 -3.08 -9.29 -10.81
C MET A 90 -3.54 -9.08 -9.36
N THR A 91 -3.35 -10.11 -8.54
CA THR A 91 -3.89 -10.16 -7.19
C THR A 91 -2.82 -10.63 -6.22
N ARG A 92 -2.74 -10.00 -5.05
CA ARG A 92 -1.88 -10.47 -3.95
C ARG A 92 -2.62 -10.43 -2.63
N HIS A 93 -2.36 -11.45 -1.81
CA HIS A 93 -2.90 -11.58 -0.47
C HIS A 93 -1.80 -11.31 0.54
N MET A 94 -2.17 -10.66 1.63
CA MET A 94 -1.29 -10.31 2.74
C MET A 94 -1.99 -10.70 4.03
N ASP A 95 -1.24 -11.37 4.90
CA ASP A 95 -1.69 -11.83 6.20
C ASP A 95 -0.82 -11.21 7.30
N PHE A 96 -1.44 -10.83 8.41
CA PHE A 96 -0.80 -10.25 9.59
C PHE A 96 -1.22 -11.03 10.84
N ALA A 97 -0.23 -11.51 11.59
CA ALA A 97 -0.46 -11.99 12.95
C ALA A 97 -0.75 -10.81 13.91
N GLU A 98 -1.15 -11.14 15.14
CA GLU A 98 -1.35 -10.13 16.19
C GLU A 98 -0.08 -9.32 16.43
N GLY A 99 -0.19 -7.99 16.39
CA GLY A 99 0.91 -7.05 16.53
C GLY A 99 1.74 -6.81 15.25
N GLU A 100 1.53 -7.59 14.19
CA GLU A 100 2.20 -7.35 12.90
C GLU A 100 1.54 -6.23 12.11
N PHE A 101 2.35 -5.47 11.38
CA PHE A 101 1.89 -4.36 10.55
C PHE A 101 2.85 -4.14 9.37
N MET A 102 2.37 -3.42 8.35
CA MET A 102 3.19 -2.95 7.25
C MET A 102 2.86 -1.50 6.94
N THR A 103 3.84 -0.62 7.12
CA THR A 103 3.75 0.78 6.70
C THR A 103 4.51 0.96 5.39
N HIS A 104 3.82 1.45 4.36
CA HIS A 104 4.42 1.70 3.06
C HIS A 104 3.67 2.78 2.29
N ASP A 105 4.30 3.29 1.23
CA ASP A 105 3.66 4.11 0.22
C ASP A 105 3.54 3.35 -1.13
N LEU A 106 2.88 3.99 -2.09
CA LEU A 106 2.78 3.48 -3.46
C LEU A 106 2.81 4.63 -4.46
N GLU A 107 3.92 4.77 -5.16
CA GLU A 107 4.16 5.81 -6.18
C GLU A 107 3.98 5.20 -7.57
N ASN A 108 3.20 5.85 -8.41
CA ASN A 108 3.09 5.49 -9.81
C ASN A 108 4.29 6.03 -10.59
N ILE A 109 5.15 5.13 -11.06
CA ILE A 109 6.36 5.46 -11.84
C ILE A 109 6.20 5.10 -13.32
N GLY A 110 5.00 4.69 -13.73
CA GLY A 110 4.63 4.46 -15.12
C GLY A 110 4.01 5.69 -15.79
N ASP A 111 3.38 5.46 -16.94
CA ASP A 111 2.78 6.47 -17.81
C ASP A 111 1.24 6.33 -17.93
N THR A 112 0.64 5.35 -17.25
CA THR A 112 -0.81 5.15 -17.16
C THR A 112 -1.32 5.37 -15.74
N THR A 113 -2.59 5.74 -15.59
CA THR A 113 -3.24 5.79 -14.28
C THR A 113 -3.26 4.40 -13.64
N LEU A 114 -2.66 4.29 -12.46
CA LEU A 114 -2.54 3.03 -11.73
C LEU A 114 -3.72 2.89 -10.74
N THR A 115 -4.47 1.79 -10.86
CA THR A 115 -5.72 1.59 -10.13
C THR A 115 -5.81 0.22 -9.48
N PHE A 116 -6.37 0.17 -8.28
CA PHE A 116 -6.62 -1.06 -7.53
C PHE A 116 -7.96 -1.02 -6.82
N ALA A 117 -8.54 -2.21 -6.64
CA ALA A 117 -9.52 -2.46 -5.59
C ALA A 117 -8.83 -3.20 -4.44
N THR A 118 -8.97 -2.70 -3.21
CA THR A 118 -8.38 -3.28 -2.00
C THR A 118 -9.48 -3.65 -1.02
N VAL A 119 -9.42 -4.87 -0.46
CA VAL A 119 -10.39 -5.36 0.53
C VAL A 119 -9.64 -5.78 1.78
N GLU A 120 -9.93 -5.12 2.90
CA GLU A 120 -9.42 -5.47 4.22
C GLU A 120 -10.46 -6.29 4.99
N ASP A 121 -10.03 -7.35 5.67
CA ASP A 121 -10.89 -8.19 6.53
C ASP A 121 -10.81 -7.73 7.99
N LYS A 122 -11.91 -7.18 8.52
CA LYS A 122 -12.02 -6.70 9.91
C LYS A 122 -12.09 -7.84 10.94
N ARG A 123 -12.09 -9.10 10.50
CA ARG A 123 -12.01 -10.29 11.36
C ARG A 123 -10.56 -10.77 11.56
N SER A 124 -9.58 -9.99 11.10
CA SER A 124 -8.15 -10.24 11.30
C SER A 124 -7.77 -10.27 12.79
N ALA A 125 -6.56 -10.73 13.09
CA ALA A 125 -6.05 -10.78 14.46
C ALA A 125 -5.95 -9.39 15.12
N ASN A 126 -5.67 -8.35 14.33
CA ASN A 126 -5.62 -6.96 14.80
C ASN A 126 -6.96 -6.24 14.59
N ALA A 127 -7.23 -5.24 15.43
CA ALA A 127 -8.36 -4.33 15.23
C ALA A 127 -8.05 -3.33 14.08
N PRO A 128 -9.08 -2.86 13.34
CA PRO A 128 -8.89 -1.83 12.32
C PRO A 128 -8.33 -0.53 12.91
N LEU A 129 -7.41 0.11 12.20
CA LEU A 129 -6.99 1.48 12.49
C LEU A 129 -8.12 2.50 12.20
N SER A 130 -8.05 3.65 12.85
CA SER A 130 -8.93 4.80 12.57
C SER A 130 -8.62 5.43 11.20
N LEU A 131 -9.61 6.09 10.60
CA LEU A 131 -9.54 6.71 9.26
C LEU A 131 -9.54 8.23 9.30
#